data_AF-A0A2A9P646-F1
#
_entry.id   AF-A0A2A9P646-F1
#
_cell.length_a   1.000
_cell.length_b   1.000
_cell.length_c   1.000
_cell.angle_alpha   90.00
_cell.angle_beta   90.00
_cell.angle_gamma   90.00
#
_symmetry.space_group_name_H-M   'P 1'
#
loop_
_entity.id
_entity.type
_entity.pdbx_description
1 polymer ?
#
loop_
_entity_poly.entity_id
_entity_poly.type
_entity_poly.pdbx_seq_one_letter_code
_entity_poly.pdbx_strand_id
1 'polypeptide(L)'
;MHLAQLNAGFWLAEPDRRLLCVGIPSINRTSESFLAYTVATLTDKLTAEDRASIRLVVLVADRWPQRHLAYGQPWLARIADEVLVYGDGESSGENDDVYRTVPYNVYKEGPGRGTGRVENMRLDHSVLVETCRDYGSPYFALIEDDVVASADWFAKLKKGLDYIESRSSKSKKDWIYLRLFYSEIFMGWNKEEWLSYSQNVLMVYAVVLLAFLARTVRRKRLNCKSVVGGSTRFLALFMALVLGLWLPASITLYFVAGRVSTSRINPFTWSWHPAREMANYGCCAQGLVFPRRHLEGVLALLRRPPYAFAGDQMVEDYARDHGLAKWALEPSVLQHVGLRESSAGDRRAEVWNFSFERQQRKRRASHGSR
;
A
#
# COMPACT_ATOMS: atom_id res chain seq x y z
N MET A 1 -47.18 14.49 -4.67
CA MET A 1 -46.99 13.02 -4.57
C MET A 1 -46.33 12.52 -5.85
N HIS A 2 -45.00 12.44 -5.90
CA HIS A 2 -44.26 11.63 -6.87
C HIS A 2 -42.88 11.35 -6.26
N LEU A 3 -42.77 10.17 -5.64
CA LEU A 3 -41.53 9.62 -5.10
C LEU A 3 -40.85 8.89 -6.25
N ALA A 4 -39.75 9.44 -6.78
CA ALA A 4 -38.84 8.70 -7.63
C ALA A 4 -37.98 7.79 -6.73
N GLN A 5 -38.25 6.49 -6.77
CA GLN A 5 -37.40 5.46 -6.20
C GLN A 5 -36.06 5.43 -6.96
N LEU A 6 -34.98 5.81 -6.27
CA LEU A 6 -33.62 5.54 -6.74
C LEU A 6 -33.35 4.04 -6.56
N ASN A 7 -33.36 3.32 -7.68
CA ASN A 7 -33.03 1.90 -7.78
C ASN A 7 -31.60 1.63 -7.30
N ALA A 8 -31.50 1.01 -6.12
CA ALA A 8 -30.33 0.25 -5.72
C ALA A 8 -30.35 -1.08 -6.49
N GLY A 9 -29.58 -1.13 -7.59
CA GLY A 9 -29.41 -2.32 -8.41
C GLY A 9 -28.02 -2.32 -9.02
N PHE A 10 -27.02 -2.70 -8.23
CA PHE A 10 -25.68 -3.02 -8.72
C PHE A 10 -25.79 -4.37 -9.44
N TRP A 11 -26.06 -4.33 -10.74
CA TRP A 11 -26.01 -5.50 -11.59
C TRP A 11 -24.60 -6.08 -11.53
N LEU A 12 -24.51 -7.39 -11.28
CA LEU A 12 -23.33 -8.20 -11.53
C LEU A 12 -22.99 -8.07 -13.02
N ALA A 13 -22.14 -7.12 -13.36
CA ALA A 13 -21.60 -6.97 -14.70
C ALA A 13 -20.82 -8.24 -15.06
N GLU A 14 -20.87 -8.64 -16.33
CA GLU A 14 -19.88 -9.56 -16.92
C GLU A 14 -18.47 -9.18 -16.43
N PRO A 15 -17.53 -10.13 -16.27
CA PRO A 15 -16.17 -9.80 -15.89
C PRO A 15 -15.68 -8.73 -16.87
N ASP A 16 -15.50 -7.51 -16.35
CA ASP A 16 -15.04 -6.39 -17.15
C ASP A 16 -13.71 -6.84 -17.75
N ARG A 17 -13.68 -7.01 -19.07
CA ARG A 17 -12.48 -7.41 -19.82
C ARG A 17 -11.35 -6.39 -19.63
N ARG A 18 -11.56 -5.28 -18.90
CA ARG A 18 -10.61 -4.20 -18.68
C ARG A 18 -10.54 -3.77 -17.21
N LEU A 19 -10.37 -4.71 -16.27
CA LEU A 19 -10.33 -4.41 -14.84
C LEU A 19 -9.20 -3.42 -14.45
N LEU A 20 -7.99 -3.60 -14.97
CA LEU A 20 -6.80 -2.89 -14.48
C LEU A 20 -5.92 -2.40 -15.63
N CYS A 21 -5.49 -1.13 -15.57
CA CYS A 21 -4.38 -0.63 -16.38
C CYS A 21 -3.15 -0.43 -15.49
N VAL A 22 -2.05 -1.09 -15.80
CA VAL A 22 -0.79 -1.04 -15.07
C VAL A 22 0.16 -0.13 -15.84
N GLY A 23 0.62 0.94 -15.21
CA GLY A 23 1.66 1.83 -15.74
C GLY A 23 2.98 1.62 -15.01
N ILE A 24 4.05 1.39 -15.77
CA ILE A 24 5.40 1.21 -15.24
C ILE A 24 6.35 2.24 -15.87
N PRO A 25 6.80 3.27 -15.13
CA PRO A 25 7.85 4.16 -15.60
C PRO A 25 9.20 3.49 -15.37
N SER A 26 10.06 3.49 -16.38
CA SER A 26 11.42 2.97 -16.29
C SER A 26 12.41 3.98 -16.86
N ILE A 27 13.51 4.16 -16.14
CA ILE A 27 14.59 5.07 -16.52
C ILE A 27 15.93 4.43 -16.17
N ASN A 28 16.90 4.49 -17.08
CA ASN A 28 18.24 3.99 -16.83
C ASN A 28 18.98 4.87 -15.81
N ARG A 29 18.98 4.46 -14.54
CA ARG A 29 19.70 5.16 -13.45
C ARG A 29 21.00 4.46 -13.06
N THR A 30 21.08 3.16 -13.28
CA THR A 30 22.18 2.29 -12.84
C THR A 30 22.65 1.38 -13.97
N SER A 31 23.78 0.70 -13.77
CA SER A 31 24.27 -0.34 -14.70
C SER A 31 23.38 -1.59 -14.73
N GLU A 32 22.46 -1.71 -13.77
CA GLU A 32 21.48 -2.79 -13.69
C GLU A 32 20.07 -2.24 -13.98
N SER A 33 19.27 -3.00 -14.72
CA SER A 33 17.86 -2.73 -15.01
C SER A 33 17.00 -3.82 -14.38
N PHE A 34 16.01 -3.43 -13.57
CA PHE A 34 15.10 -4.37 -12.90
C PHE A 34 13.78 -4.56 -13.65
N LEU A 35 13.52 -3.78 -14.70
CA LEU A 35 12.25 -3.76 -15.42
C LEU A 35 11.82 -5.14 -15.93
N ALA A 36 12.77 -5.91 -16.47
CA ALA A 36 12.50 -7.26 -16.97
C ALA A 36 11.97 -8.18 -15.86
N TYR A 37 12.52 -8.10 -14.65
CA TYR A 37 12.05 -8.88 -13.50
C TYR A 37 10.69 -8.40 -13.01
N THR A 38 10.48 -7.09 -12.94
CA THR A 38 9.20 -6.47 -12.55
C THR A 38 8.08 -6.95 -13.48
N VAL A 39 8.26 -6.75 -14.79
CA VAL A 39 7.28 -7.13 -15.81
C VAL A 39 7.06 -8.64 -15.80
N ALA A 40 8.12 -9.45 -15.74
CA ALA A 40 8.00 -10.90 -15.71
C ALA A 40 7.21 -11.39 -14.49
N THR A 41 7.50 -10.90 -13.28
CA THR A 41 6.83 -11.37 -12.06
C THR A 41 5.38 -10.90 -11.95
N LEU A 42 5.03 -9.77 -12.55
CA LEU A 42 3.64 -9.32 -12.68
C LEU A 42 2.83 -10.24 -13.59
N THR A 43 3.44 -10.85 -14.62
CA THR A 43 2.72 -11.65 -15.63
C THR A 43 2.85 -13.17 -15.48
N ASP A 44 3.94 -13.68 -14.88
CA ASP A 44 4.36 -15.10 -14.91
C ASP A 44 3.30 -16.09 -14.41
N LYS A 45 2.46 -15.69 -13.43
CA LYS A 45 1.47 -16.56 -12.79
C LYS A 45 0.03 -16.13 -13.01
N LEU A 46 -0.21 -15.23 -13.96
CA LEU A 46 -1.56 -14.86 -14.37
C LEU A 46 -2.19 -15.97 -15.20
N THR A 47 -3.47 -16.23 -14.98
CA THR A 47 -4.27 -17.03 -15.92
C THR A 47 -4.47 -16.24 -17.22
N ALA A 48 -4.84 -16.91 -18.32
CA ALA A 48 -5.13 -16.22 -19.58
C ALA A 48 -6.26 -15.18 -19.43
N GLU A 49 -7.28 -15.51 -18.63
CA GLU A 49 -8.39 -14.60 -18.30
C GLU A 49 -7.90 -13.39 -17.48
N ASP A 50 -7.11 -13.63 -16.44
CA ASP A 50 -6.54 -12.55 -15.63
C ASP A 50 -5.65 -11.65 -16.47
N ARG A 51 -4.77 -12.20 -17.31
CA ARG A 51 -3.89 -11.43 -18.19
C ARG A 51 -4.67 -10.60 -19.20
N ALA A 52 -5.78 -11.13 -19.73
CA ALA A 52 -6.65 -10.40 -20.66
C ALA A 52 -7.38 -9.23 -19.99
N SER A 53 -7.61 -9.30 -18.67
CA SER A 53 -8.23 -8.22 -17.89
C SER A 53 -7.28 -7.06 -17.53
N ILE A 54 -6.00 -7.20 -17.84
CA ILE A 54 -4.93 -6.25 -17.51
C ILE A 54 -4.38 -5.64 -18.78
N ARG A 55 -4.30 -4.31 -18.84
CA ARG A 55 -3.48 -3.58 -19.82
C ARG A 55 -2.16 -3.18 -19.19
N LEU A 56 -1.03 -3.62 -19.74
CA LEU A 56 0.30 -3.33 -19.26
C LEU A 56 0.97 -2.27 -20.17
N VAL A 57 1.16 -1.07 -19.62
CA VAL A 57 1.78 0.08 -20.28
C VAL A 57 3.13 0.35 -19.64
N VAL A 58 4.19 0.33 -20.44
CA VAL A 58 5.56 0.63 -19.98
C VAL A 58 6.01 1.96 -20.58
N LEU A 59 6.37 2.93 -19.75
CA LEU A 59 6.98 4.17 -20.20
C LEU A 59 8.50 4.05 -20.08
N VAL A 60 9.20 4.05 -21.22
CA VAL A 60 10.64 4.29 -21.27
C VAL A 60 10.85 5.80 -21.15
N ALA A 61 11.10 6.24 -19.92
CA ALA A 61 11.06 7.64 -19.52
C ALA A 61 12.35 8.41 -19.86
N ASP A 62 13.38 7.75 -20.36
CA ASP A 62 14.61 8.38 -20.83
C ASP A 62 14.32 9.44 -21.90
N ARG A 63 15.00 10.59 -21.79
CA ARG A 63 14.93 11.64 -22.81
C ARG A 63 15.34 11.15 -24.19
N TRP A 64 16.25 10.18 -24.24
CA TRP A 64 16.71 9.50 -25.46
C TRP A 64 16.39 8.02 -25.30
N PRO A 65 15.19 7.56 -25.70
CA PRO A 65 14.73 6.19 -25.45
C PRO A 65 15.71 5.11 -25.94
N GLN A 66 16.46 5.39 -27.01
CA GLN A 66 17.44 4.47 -27.61
C GLN A 66 18.60 4.13 -26.66
N ARG A 67 18.81 4.92 -25.60
CA ARG A 67 19.82 4.65 -24.57
C ARG A 67 19.29 3.76 -23.44
N HIS A 68 17.98 3.52 -23.38
CA HIS A 68 17.40 2.67 -22.35
C HIS A 68 17.69 1.19 -22.62
N LEU A 69 18.04 0.42 -21.58
CA LEU A 69 18.45 -0.99 -21.75
C LEU A 69 17.32 -1.87 -22.31
N ALA A 70 16.06 -1.51 -22.04
CA ALA A 70 14.90 -2.23 -22.52
C ALA A 70 14.37 -1.74 -23.89
N TYR A 71 14.91 -0.66 -24.45
CA TYR A 71 14.42 -0.13 -25.72
C TYR A 71 14.72 -1.08 -26.88
N GLY A 72 13.71 -1.35 -27.73
CA GLY A 72 13.82 -2.26 -28.87
C GLY A 72 14.03 -3.73 -28.51
N GLN A 73 13.92 -4.11 -27.23
CA GLN A 73 14.13 -5.49 -26.81
C GLN A 73 12.91 -6.35 -27.15
N PRO A 74 13.08 -7.51 -27.81
CA PRO A 74 11.94 -8.34 -28.23
C PRO A 74 11.06 -8.85 -27.08
N TRP A 75 11.61 -9.02 -25.88
CA TRP A 75 10.85 -9.46 -24.72
C TRP A 75 9.84 -8.39 -24.25
N LEU A 76 10.18 -7.11 -24.39
CA LEU A 76 9.33 -6.01 -23.94
C LEU A 76 8.09 -5.91 -24.83
N ALA A 77 8.29 -5.95 -26.15
CA ALA A 77 7.21 -5.93 -27.14
C ALA A 77 6.26 -7.13 -27.06
N ARG A 78 6.74 -8.28 -26.53
CA ARG A 78 5.91 -9.48 -26.36
C ARG A 78 5.09 -9.49 -25.08
N ILE A 79 5.52 -8.78 -24.05
CA ILE A 79 4.86 -8.83 -22.73
C ILE A 79 3.99 -7.59 -22.49
N ALA A 80 4.47 -6.40 -22.85
CA ALA A 80 3.73 -5.17 -22.73
C ALA A 80 2.62 -5.09 -23.80
N ASP A 81 1.48 -4.51 -23.44
CA ASP A 81 0.42 -4.19 -24.40
C ASP A 81 0.72 -2.88 -25.13
N GLU A 82 1.51 -2.00 -24.50
CA GLU A 82 1.94 -0.74 -25.08
C GLU A 82 3.25 -0.26 -24.43
N VAL A 83 4.15 0.29 -25.24
CA VAL A 83 5.39 0.91 -24.80
C VAL A 83 5.39 2.37 -25.20
N LEU A 84 5.39 3.27 -24.22
CA LEU A 84 5.48 4.70 -24.42
C LEU A 84 6.94 5.13 -24.46
N VAL A 85 7.26 6.00 -25.42
CA VAL A 85 8.58 6.60 -25.57
C VAL A 85 8.44 8.09 -25.81
N TYR A 86 9.36 8.88 -25.28
CA TYR A 86 9.40 10.32 -25.58
C TYR A 86 10.05 10.59 -26.94
N GLY A 87 9.43 11.47 -27.73
CA GLY A 87 9.97 11.87 -29.04
C GLY A 87 9.17 12.99 -29.70
N ASP A 88 9.74 13.52 -30.79
CA ASP A 88 9.13 14.54 -31.63
C ASP A 88 8.69 13.89 -32.96
N GLY A 89 7.41 13.49 -33.07
CA GLY A 89 6.85 12.92 -34.31
C GLY A 89 5.79 11.84 -34.09
N GLU A 90 5.05 11.50 -35.16
CA GLU A 90 4.23 10.28 -35.21
C GLU A 90 5.15 9.07 -35.41
N SER A 91 5.09 8.14 -34.44
CA SER A 91 5.61 6.76 -34.46
C SER A 91 6.72 6.45 -35.47
N SER A 92 7.97 6.78 -35.16
CA SER A 92 9.12 6.19 -35.88
C SER A 92 9.44 4.82 -35.28
N GLY A 93 8.74 3.79 -35.76
CA GLY A 93 9.02 2.40 -35.43
C GLY A 93 8.79 1.52 -36.66
N GLU A 94 9.77 1.46 -37.56
CA GLU A 94 9.89 0.31 -38.46
C GLU A 94 10.02 -0.95 -37.57
N ASN A 95 8.93 -1.72 -37.46
CA ASN A 95 8.82 -3.12 -37.00
C ASN A 95 8.14 -3.48 -35.65
N ASP A 96 7.59 -2.58 -34.83
CA ASP A 96 6.79 -3.03 -33.65
C ASP A 96 5.56 -2.14 -33.37
N ASP A 97 4.37 -2.71 -33.53
CA ASP A 97 3.03 -2.09 -33.36
C ASP A 97 2.76 -1.60 -31.91
N VAL A 98 3.54 -2.06 -30.93
CA VAL A 98 3.33 -1.74 -29.52
C VAL A 98 3.93 -0.39 -29.07
N TYR A 99 4.82 0.23 -29.85
CA TYR A 99 5.49 1.47 -29.46
C TYR A 99 4.68 2.70 -29.87
N ARG A 100 4.37 3.56 -28.90
CA ARG A 100 3.73 4.86 -29.15
C ARG A 100 4.61 6.01 -28.66
N THR A 101 4.77 7.01 -29.53
CA THR A 101 5.50 8.24 -29.19
C THR A 101 4.57 9.19 -28.44
N VAL A 102 5.09 9.80 -27.37
CA VAL A 102 4.44 10.87 -26.61
C VAL A 102 5.35 12.09 -26.51
N PRO A 103 4.79 13.32 -26.47
CA PRO A 103 5.60 14.52 -26.33
C PRO A 103 6.42 14.50 -25.04
N TYR A 104 7.71 14.88 -25.11
CA TYR A 104 8.54 15.00 -23.90
C TYR A 104 8.03 16.08 -22.95
N ASN A 105 7.58 17.20 -23.51
CA ASN A 105 6.96 18.28 -22.75
C ASN A 105 5.44 18.12 -22.71
N VAL A 106 4.96 17.38 -21.72
CA VAL A 106 3.54 17.05 -21.53
C VAL A 106 2.72 18.21 -20.95
N TYR A 107 3.39 19.25 -20.44
CA TYR A 107 2.75 20.44 -19.89
C TYR A 107 3.09 21.68 -20.72
N LYS A 108 2.23 21.98 -21.70
CA LYS A 108 2.42 23.06 -22.68
C LYS A 108 2.22 24.48 -22.12
N GLU A 109 1.48 24.61 -21.03
CA GLU A 109 1.06 25.90 -20.44
C GLU A 109 2.02 26.42 -19.35
N GLY A 110 3.15 25.75 -19.10
CA GLY A 110 4.13 26.12 -18.08
C GLY A 110 5.52 26.41 -18.65
N PRO A 111 6.55 26.55 -17.78
CA PRO A 111 7.94 26.75 -18.20
C PRO A 111 8.55 25.54 -18.95
N GLY A 112 7.75 24.50 -19.19
CA GLY A 112 8.17 23.21 -19.72
C GLY A 112 8.78 22.30 -18.65
N ARG A 113 9.17 21.09 -19.05
CA ARG A 113 9.83 20.11 -18.20
C ARG A 113 11.24 20.59 -17.81
N GLY A 114 11.48 20.81 -16.52
CA GLY A 114 12.79 21.18 -15.98
C GLY A 114 13.82 20.04 -15.96
N THR A 115 14.94 20.27 -15.27
CA THR A 115 16.00 19.27 -15.06
C THR A 115 15.88 18.52 -13.73
N GLY A 116 14.89 18.88 -12.90
CA GLY A 116 14.70 18.32 -11.57
C GLY A 116 14.19 16.88 -11.60
N ARG A 117 14.83 15.99 -10.83
CA ARG A 117 14.42 14.58 -10.72
C ARG A 117 12.96 14.41 -10.27
N VAL A 118 12.56 15.14 -9.24
CA VAL A 118 11.21 15.05 -8.65
C VAL A 118 10.15 15.50 -9.64
N GLU A 119 10.41 16.58 -10.36
CA GLU A 119 9.54 17.08 -11.42
C GLU A 119 9.41 16.07 -12.56
N ASN A 120 10.53 15.54 -13.07
CA ASN A 120 10.53 14.60 -14.18
C ASN A 120 9.77 13.32 -13.84
N MET A 121 10.05 12.71 -12.68
CA MET A 121 9.34 11.51 -12.22
C MET A 121 7.84 11.76 -12.08
N ARG A 122 7.44 12.91 -11.52
CA ARG A 122 6.05 13.31 -11.39
C ARG A 122 5.36 13.43 -12.77
N LEU A 123 6.02 14.06 -13.74
CA LEU A 123 5.50 14.20 -15.10
C LEU A 123 5.45 12.86 -15.84
N ASP A 124 6.41 11.96 -15.62
CA ASP A 124 6.38 10.59 -16.15
C ASP A 124 5.16 9.81 -15.62
N HIS A 125 4.87 9.93 -14.33
CA HIS A 125 3.65 9.36 -13.75
C HIS A 125 2.38 9.96 -14.37
N SER A 126 2.39 11.26 -14.68
CA SER A 126 1.24 11.93 -15.29
C SER A 126 0.89 11.35 -16.68
N VAL A 127 1.90 10.93 -17.46
CA VAL A 127 1.70 10.28 -18.77
C VAL A 127 1.00 8.94 -18.62
N LEU A 128 1.43 8.14 -17.64
CA LEU A 128 0.84 6.83 -17.36
C LEU A 128 -0.59 6.96 -16.81
N VAL A 129 -0.83 7.92 -15.91
CA VAL A 129 -2.16 8.24 -15.39
C VAL A 129 -3.10 8.64 -16.54
N GLU A 130 -2.69 9.56 -17.40
CA GLU A 130 -3.48 10.00 -18.54
C GLU A 130 -3.77 8.84 -19.50
N THR A 131 -2.74 8.09 -19.89
CA THR A 131 -2.89 6.94 -20.81
C THR A 131 -3.86 5.89 -20.26
N CYS A 132 -3.76 5.54 -18.98
CA CYS A 132 -4.63 4.56 -18.36
C CYS A 132 -6.04 5.10 -18.06
N ARG A 133 -6.19 6.39 -17.77
CA ARG A 133 -7.49 7.03 -17.62
C ARG A 133 -8.27 6.97 -18.93
N ASP A 134 -7.60 7.29 -20.04
CA ASP A 134 -8.19 7.33 -21.39
C ASP A 134 -8.55 5.92 -21.89
N TYR A 135 -7.84 4.88 -21.44
CA TYR A 135 -8.23 3.49 -21.70
C TYR A 135 -9.59 3.09 -21.08
N GLY A 136 -9.94 3.72 -19.96
CA GLY A 136 -11.24 3.53 -19.32
C GLY A 136 -11.35 2.35 -18.35
N SER A 137 -10.23 1.76 -17.90
CA SER A 137 -10.27 0.72 -16.88
C SER A 137 -10.79 1.28 -15.53
N PRO A 138 -11.54 0.49 -14.73
CA PRO A 138 -12.01 0.92 -13.42
C PRO A 138 -10.89 1.29 -12.45
N TYR A 139 -9.72 0.66 -12.60
CA TYR A 139 -8.55 0.89 -11.76
C TYR A 139 -7.29 1.15 -12.59
N PHE A 140 -6.38 1.96 -12.02
CA PHE A 140 -5.04 2.21 -12.52
C PHE A 140 -4.02 1.81 -11.45
N ALA A 141 -3.05 0.97 -11.78
CA ALA A 141 -1.91 0.67 -10.93
C ALA A 141 -0.66 1.38 -11.45
N LEU A 142 -0.09 2.27 -10.63
CA LEU A 142 1.26 2.78 -10.86
C LEU A 142 2.24 1.86 -10.12
N ILE A 143 3.17 1.25 -10.85
CA ILE A 143 4.15 0.30 -10.31
C ILE A 143 5.56 0.76 -10.72
N GLU A 144 6.50 0.82 -9.78
CA GLU A 144 7.90 1.14 -10.06
C GLU A 144 8.61 -0.01 -10.78
N ASP A 145 9.69 0.26 -11.51
CA ASP A 145 10.40 -0.72 -12.32
C ASP A 145 11.35 -1.63 -11.52
N ASP A 146 11.48 -1.43 -10.21
CA ASP A 146 12.36 -2.14 -9.28
C ASP A 146 11.58 -2.91 -8.20
N VAL A 147 10.57 -3.68 -8.60
CA VAL A 147 9.75 -4.50 -7.70
C VAL A 147 9.62 -5.96 -8.15
N VAL A 148 9.31 -6.85 -7.22
CA VAL A 148 8.93 -8.24 -7.50
C VAL A 148 7.55 -8.49 -6.93
N ALA A 149 6.66 -9.07 -7.75
CA ALA A 149 5.31 -9.42 -7.34
C ALA A 149 5.22 -10.84 -6.76
N SER A 150 4.31 -11.05 -5.82
CA SER A 150 3.96 -12.41 -5.37
C SER A 150 3.17 -13.12 -6.47
N ALA A 151 3.37 -14.43 -6.62
CA ALA A 151 2.67 -15.22 -7.66
C ALA A 151 1.13 -15.18 -7.58
N ASP A 152 0.55 -14.71 -6.47
CA ASP A 152 -0.90 -14.54 -6.27
C ASP A 152 -1.32 -13.08 -6.10
N TRP A 153 -0.48 -12.13 -6.53
CA TRP A 153 -0.71 -10.69 -6.32
C TRP A 153 -2.07 -10.24 -6.86
N PHE A 154 -2.44 -10.69 -8.06
CA PHE A 154 -3.67 -10.25 -8.72
C PHE A 154 -4.92 -10.81 -8.05
N ALA A 155 -4.89 -12.09 -7.64
CA ALA A 155 -5.97 -12.69 -6.87
C ALA A 155 -6.19 -11.98 -5.52
N LYS A 156 -5.10 -11.56 -4.86
CA LYS A 156 -5.16 -10.76 -3.63
C LYS A 156 -5.64 -9.33 -3.88
N LEU A 157 -5.23 -8.73 -4.99
CA LEU A 157 -5.70 -7.41 -5.40
C LEU A 157 -7.22 -7.40 -5.58
N LYS A 158 -7.77 -8.34 -6.36
CA LYS A 158 -9.23 -8.46 -6.57
C LYS A 158 -9.99 -8.55 -5.24
N LYS A 159 -9.56 -9.45 -4.34
CA LYS A 159 -10.15 -9.58 -2.99
C LYS A 159 -10.02 -8.31 -2.15
N GLY A 160 -8.91 -7.60 -2.28
CA GLY A 160 -8.68 -6.34 -1.59
C GLY A 160 -9.60 -5.24 -2.09
N LEU A 161 -9.74 -5.09 -3.42
CA LEU A 161 -10.64 -4.13 -4.05
C LEU A 161 -12.09 -4.39 -3.66
N ASP A 162 -12.57 -5.63 -3.76
CA ASP A 162 -13.94 -6.01 -3.37
C ASP A 162 -14.23 -5.64 -1.90
N TYR A 163 -13.27 -5.91 -1.02
CA TYR A 163 -13.38 -5.60 0.40
C TYR A 163 -13.41 -4.08 0.65
N ILE A 164 -12.53 -3.31 0.01
CA ILE A 164 -12.45 -1.86 0.18
C ILE A 164 -13.68 -1.18 -0.37
N GLU A 165 -14.17 -1.57 -1.54
CA GLU A 165 -15.39 -1.00 -2.13
C GLU A 165 -16.62 -1.33 -1.27
N SER A 166 -16.73 -2.57 -0.77
CA SER A 166 -17.79 -2.92 0.19
C SER A 166 -17.74 -2.07 1.46
N ARG A 167 -16.53 -1.82 1.99
CA ARG A 167 -16.34 -1.04 3.21
C ARG A 167 -16.59 0.46 3.00
N SER A 168 -16.11 1.01 1.89
CA SER A 168 -16.35 2.38 1.43
C SER A 168 -17.85 2.68 1.29
N SER A 169 -18.59 1.76 0.65
CA SER A 169 -20.04 1.87 0.51
C SER A 169 -20.76 1.87 1.87
N LYS A 170 -20.37 0.97 2.78
CA LYS A 170 -20.96 0.88 4.13
C LYS A 170 -20.64 2.10 5.00
N SER A 171 -19.41 2.62 4.94
CA SER A 171 -18.99 3.77 5.74
C SER A 171 -19.35 5.12 5.11
N LYS A 172 -19.77 5.13 3.84
CA LYS A 172 -19.93 6.33 3.00
C LYS A 172 -18.67 7.19 2.94
N LYS A 173 -17.50 6.57 3.09
CA LYS A 173 -16.18 7.23 3.03
C LYS A 173 -15.39 6.66 1.85
N ASP A 174 -15.22 7.48 0.82
CA ASP A 174 -14.47 7.11 -0.39
C ASP A 174 -12.96 6.98 -0.10
N TRP A 175 -12.19 6.47 -1.07
CA TRP A 175 -10.78 6.15 -0.92
C TRP A 175 -9.95 6.54 -2.15
N ILE A 176 -8.72 7.00 -1.92
CA ILE A 176 -7.87 7.52 -3.01
C ILE A 176 -6.95 6.46 -3.62
N TYR A 177 -6.38 5.58 -2.80
CA TYR A 177 -5.45 4.57 -3.28
C TYR A 177 -5.43 3.31 -2.38
N LEU A 178 -4.94 2.23 -2.98
CA LEU A 178 -4.57 0.98 -2.33
C LEU A 178 -3.08 0.71 -2.58
N ARG A 179 -2.29 0.64 -1.51
CA ARG A 179 -0.87 0.25 -1.53
C ARG A 179 -0.72 -1.25 -1.74
N LEU A 180 0.05 -1.63 -2.75
CA LEU A 180 0.48 -3.02 -3.00
C LEU A 180 1.79 -3.35 -2.28
N PHE A 181 2.52 -2.31 -1.89
CA PHE A 181 3.74 -2.34 -1.10
C PHE A 181 3.66 -1.33 0.05
N TYR A 182 4.21 -1.71 1.20
CA TYR A 182 4.55 -0.79 2.28
C TYR A 182 5.69 -1.39 3.10
N SER A 183 6.54 -0.54 3.66
CA SER A 183 7.56 -0.98 4.62
C SER A 183 6.91 -1.26 5.98
N GLU A 184 7.17 -2.45 6.54
CA GLU A 184 6.71 -2.78 7.89
C GLU A 184 7.47 -2.00 8.98
N ILE A 185 8.60 -1.36 8.63
CA ILE A 185 9.42 -0.59 9.58
C ILE A 185 8.67 0.66 10.07
N PHE A 186 7.88 1.31 9.21
CA PHE A 186 7.07 2.49 9.58
C PHE A 186 5.77 2.12 10.30
N MET A 187 5.50 0.82 10.46
CA MET A 187 4.29 0.29 11.10
C MET A 187 4.49 -0.02 12.59
N GLY A 188 5.58 0.48 13.18
CA GLY A 188 5.90 0.30 14.59
C GLY A 188 5.07 1.15 15.54
N TRP A 189 5.57 1.27 16.77
CA TRP A 189 5.08 2.21 17.78
C TRP A 189 5.67 3.58 17.48
N ASN A 190 4.85 4.49 16.95
CA ASN A 190 5.28 5.79 16.46
C ASN A 190 5.24 6.83 17.58
N LYS A 191 6.28 7.68 17.68
CA LYS A 191 6.43 8.66 18.78
C LYS A 191 5.32 9.72 18.78
N GLU A 192 4.76 10.00 17.61
CA GLU A 192 3.67 10.93 17.37
C GLU A 192 2.39 10.51 18.09
N GLU A 193 2.23 9.21 18.40
CA GLU A 193 1.07 8.64 19.09
C GLU A 193 1.30 8.43 20.60
N TRP A 194 2.39 8.95 21.17
CA TRP A 194 2.75 8.70 22.57
C TRP A 194 1.61 8.99 23.55
N LEU A 195 0.83 10.06 23.31
CA LEU A 195 -0.27 10.45 24.18
C LEU A 195 -1.37 9.38 24.21
N SER A 196 -1.71 8.82 23.05
CA SER A 196 -2.68 7.72 22.93
C SER A 196 -2.16 6.47 23.65
N TYR A 197 -0.87 6.17 23.50
CA TYR A 197 -0.25 5.03 24.19
C TYR A 197 -0.28 5.20 25.71
N SER A 198 0.06 6.39 26.22
CA SER A 198 0.00 6.71 27.64
C SER A 198 -1.43 6.64 28.19
N GLN A 199 -2.42 7.15 27.45
CA GLN A 199 -3.83 7.04 27.83
C GLN A 199 -4.28 5.59 27.97
N ASN A 200 -3.94 4.73 26.99
CA ASN A 200 -4.28 3.31 27.04
C ASN A 200 -3.59 2.59 28.20
N VAL A 201 -2.31 2.88 28.46
CA VAL A 201 -1.59 2.34 29.61
C VAL A 201 -2.28 2.76 30.92
N LEU A 202 -2.56 4.06 31.10
CA LEU A 202 -3.25 4.58 32.29
C LEU A 202 -4.63 3.93 32.47
N MET A 203 -5.38 3.74 31.38
CA MET A 203 -6.67 3.06 31.41
C MET A 203 -6.55 1.62 31.89
N VAL A 204 -5.56 0.86 31.40
CA VAL A 204 -5.30 -0.51 31.87
C VAL A 204 -4.98 -0.53 33.36
N TYR A 205 -4.12 0.37 33.84
CA TYR A 205 -3.83 0.51 35.27
C TYR A 205 -5.09 0.84 36.09
N ALA A 206 -5.91 1.77 35.60
CA ALA A 206 -7.16 2.15 36.26
C ALA A 206 -8.15 0.99 36.34
N VAL A 207 -8.33 0.22 35.26
CA VAL A 207 -9.23 -0.95 35.23
C VAL A 207 -8.76 -2.02 36.22
N VAL A 208 -7.47 -2.34 36.26
CA VAL A 208 -6.92 -3.30 37.21
C VAL A 208 -7.15 -2.82 38.64
N LEU A 209 -6.81 -1.55 38.94
CA LEU A 209 -7.01 -0.96 40.26
C LEU A 209 -8.48 -0.96 40.70
N LEU A 210 -9.40 -0.58 39.81
CA LEU A 210 -10.84 -0.59 40.06
C LEU A 210 -11.37 -2.01 40.29
N ALA A 211 -10.90 -3.01 39.55
CA ALA A 211 -11.29 -4.42 39.76
C ALA A 211 -10.91 -4.91 41.15
N PHE A 212 -9.73 -4.52 41.64
CA PHE A 212 -9.28 -4.84 42.98
C PHE A 212 -10.02 -4.05 44.07
N LEU A 213 -10.30 -2.77 43.85
CA LEU A 213 -11.16 -1.98 44.75
C LEU A 213 -12.58 -2.58 44.83
N ALA A 214 -13.17 -2.95 43.71
CA ALA A 214 -14.48 -3.60 43.67
C ALA A 214 -14.46 -4.94 44.43
N ARG A 215 -13.41 -5.75 44.27
CA ARG A 215 -13.23 -7.01 45.02
C ARG A 215 -13.12 -6.77 46.52
N THR A 216 -12.35 -5.77 46.96
CA THR A 216 -12.19 -5.46 48.39
C THR A 216 -13.49 -4.92 49.00
N VAL A 217 -14.20 -4.03 48.30
CA VAL A 217 -15.52 -3.51 48.73
C VAL A 217 -16.56 -4.64 48.80
N ARG A 218 -16.61 -5.52 47.79
CA ARG A 218 -17.53 -6.68 47.78
C ARG A 218 -17.25 -7.63 48.94
N ARG A 219 -15.99 -7.92 49.25
CA ARG A 219 -15.60 -8.73 50.41
C ARG A 219 -16.04 -8.08 51.74
N LYS A 220 -15.87 -6.77 51.88
CA LYS A 220 -16.34 -6.01 53.06
C LYS A 220 -17.87 -6.05 53.20
N ARG A 221 -18.61 -5.86 52.10
CA ARG A 221 -20.09 -5.84 52.09
C ARG A 221 -20.73 -7.20 52.36
N LEU A 222 -20.15 -8.29 51.82
CA LEU A 222 -20.67 -9.65 52.03
C LEU A 222 -20.41 -10.18 53.44
N ASN A 223 -19.79 -9.38 54.32
CA ASN A 223 -19.51 -9.72 55.72
C ASN A 223 -18.90 -11.12 55.89
N CYS A 224 -18.13 -11.58 54.90
CA CYS A 224 -17.34 -12.80 55.00
C CYS A 224 -16.25 -12.55 56.05
N LYS A 225 -16.60 -12.78 57.31
CA LYS A 225 -15.68 -12.94 58.44
C LYS A 225 -14.93 -14.26 58.25
N SER A 226 -14.16 -14.38 57.17
CA SER A 226 -13.15 -15.43 57.10
C SER A 226 -12.06 -15.06 58.08
N VAL A 227 -11.82 -15.97 59.01
CA VAL A 227 -10.61 -16.11 59.82
C VAL A 227 -9.36 -15.80 58.97
N VAL A 228 -8.33 -15.25 59.62
CA VAL A 228 -6.96 -15.00 59.12
C VAL A 228 -6.69 -13.55 58.65
N GLY A 229 -6.16 -12.73 59.56
CA GLY A 229 -5.48 -11.45 59.27
C GLY A 229 -4.25 -11.55 58.34
N GLY A 230 -3.87 -12.76 57.91
CA GLY A 230 -2.91 -13.01 56.82
C GLY A 230 -3.48 -12.87 55.41
N SER A 231 -4.81 -12.96 55.21
CA SER A 231 -5.44 -12.89 53.88
C SER A 231 -5.39 -11.49 53.25
N THR A 232 -5.44 -10.45 54.07
CA THR A 232 -5.36 -9.05 53.61
C THR A 232 -3.93 -8.64 53.25
N ARG A 233 -2.93 -9.06 54.03
CA ARG A 233 -1.50 -8.85 53.71
C ARG A 233 -1.10 -9.58 52.44
N PHE A 234 -1.54 -10.83 52.27
CA PHE A 234 -1.30 -11.60 51.05
C PHE A 234 -1.95 -10.92 49.83
N LEU A 235 -3.18 -10.41 49.96
CA LEU A 235 -3.83 -9.66 48.89
C LEU A 235 -3.07 -8.36 48.55
N ALA A 236 -2.59 -7.62 49.55
CA ALA A 236 -1.82 -6.40 49.34
C ALA A 236 -0.45 -6.66 48.68
N LEU A 237 0.24 -7.74 49.06
CA LEU A 237 1.48 -8.17 48.40
C LEU A 237 1.23 -8.63 46.96
N PHE A 238 0.18 -9.41 46.74
CA PHE A 238 -0.25 -9.81 45.40
C PHE A 238 -0.58 -8.58 44.54
N MET A 239 -1.24 -7.58 45.11
CA MET A 239 -1.50 -6.30 44.46
C MET A 239 -0.24 -5.56 44.06
N ALA A 240 0.70 -5.44 44.99
CA ALA A 240 1.98 -4.78 44.74
C ALA A 240 2.76 -5.49 43.63
N LEU A 241 2.76 -6.84 43.62
CA LEU A 241 3.39 -7.62 42.57
C LEU A 241 2.70 -7.45 41.20
N VAL A 242 1.37 -7.44 41.16
CA VAL A 242 0.64 -7.26 39.91
C VAL A 242 0.89 -5.86 39.34
N LEU A 243 0.72 -4.81 40.14
CA LEU A 243 0.86 -3.42 39.67
C LEU A 243 2.31 -2.97 39.46
N GLY A 244 3.23 -3.47 40.28
CA GLY A 244 4.64 -3.04 40.32
C GLY A 244 5.60 -3.90 39.50
N LEU A 245 5.23 -5.14 39.14
CA LEU A 245 6.09 -6.02 38.36
C LEU A 245 5.39 -6.58 37.12
N TRP A 246 4.30 -7.32 37.29
CA TRP A 246 3.69 -8.08 36.19
C TRP A 246 3.01 -7.21 35.15
N LEU A 247 2.31 -6.17 35.58
CA LEU A 247 1.64 -5.25 34.67
C LEU A 247 2.65 -4.42 33.85
N PRO A 248 3.67 -3.77 34.46
CA PRO A 248 4.75 -3.14 33.71
C PRO A 248 5.47 -4.12 32.76
N ALA A 249 5.80 -5.33 33.22
CA ALA A 249 6.49 -6.32 32.39
C ALA A 249 5.66 -6.72 31.17
N SER A 250 4.34 -6.91 31.33
CA SER A 250 3.43 -7.25 30.24
C SER A 250 3.27 -6.10 29.24
N ILE A 251 3.19 -4.86 29.73
CA ILE A 251 3.15 -3.66 28.89
C ILE A 251 4.46 -3.51 28.10
N THR A 252 5.61 -3.68 28.76
CA THR A 252 6.92 -3.67 28.10
C THR A 252 6.99 -4.75 27.02
N LEU A 253 6.55 -5.98 27.32
CA LEU A 253 6.52 -7.06 26.34
C LEU A 253 5.61 -6.72 25.15
N TYR A 254 4.46 -6.08 25.37
CA TYR A 254 3.56 -5.64 24.31
C TYR A 254 4.22 -4.61 23.38
N PHE A 255 4.93 -3.62 23.94
CA PHE A 255 5.66 -2.65 23.13
C PHE A 255 6.85 -3.29 22.40
N VAL A 256 7.64 -4.14 23.07
CA VAL A 256 8.79 -4.82 22.48
C VAL A 256 8.39 -5.81 21.38
N ALA A 257 7.24 -6.50 21.51
CA ALA A 257 6.74 -7.41 20.49
C ALA A 257 6.41 -6.70 19.16
N GLY A 258 6.17 -5.39 19.20
CA GLY A 258 5.90 -4.56 18.04
C GLY A 258 4.43 -4.59 17.59
N ARG A 259 3.93 -3.45 17.12
CA ARG A 259 2.53 -3.22 16.73
C ARG A 259 2.00 -4.22 15.71
N VAL A 260 2.78 -4.54 14.68
CA VAL A 260 2.39 -5.49 13.62
C VAL A 260 2.24 -6.92 14.16
N SER A 261 3.12 -7.34 15.06
CA SER A 261 3.06 -8.68 15.67
C SER A 261 1.87 -8.77 16.62
N THR A 262 1.65 -7.76 17.47
CA THR A 262 0.56 -7.75 18.43
C THR A 262 -0.80 -7.63 17.76
N SER A 263 -0.93 -6.85 16.68
CA SER A 263 -2.18 -6.76 15.91
C SER A 263 -2.56 -8.09 15.26
N ARG A 264 -1.56 -8.92 14.90
CA ARG A 264 -1.79 -10.24 14.32
C ARG A 264 -2.20 -11.28 15.35
N ILE A 265 -1.74 -11.16 16.59
CA ILE A 265 -2.00 -12.15 17.66
C ILE A 265 -3.27 -11.82 18.45
N ASN A 266 -3.76 -10.58 18.38
CA ASN A 266 -4.91 -10.12 19.15
C ASN A 266 -6.20 -10.90 18.79
N PRO A 267 -6.75 -11.73 19.71
CA PRO A 267 -7.92 -12.56 19.45
C PRO A 267 -9.21 -11.76 19.23
N PHE A 268 -9.26 -10.50 19.68
CA PHE A 268 -10.42 -9.61 19.50
C PHE A 268 -10.42 -8.89 18.15
N THR A 269 -9.27 -8.84 17.47
CA THR A 269 -9.11 -8.28 16.11
C THR A 269 -8.65 -9.34 15.12
N TRP A 270 -8.79 -10.63 15.48
CA TRP A 270 -8.47 -11.79 14.64
C TRP A 270 -9.53 -11.97 13.53
N SER A 271 -9.86 -10.90 12.81
CA SER A 271 -10.54 -10.99 11.53
C SER A 271 -9.49 -10.74 10.46
N TRP A 272 -9.05 -11.82 9.82
CA TRP A 272 -8.16 -11.68 8.66
C TRP A 272 -8.91 -10.88 7.59
N HIS A 273 -8.33 -9.74 7.20
CA HIS A 273 -8.86 -8.87 6.17
C HIS A 273 -7.82 -8.76 5.04
N PRO A 274 -8.25 -8.74 3.77
CA PRO A 274 -7.34 -8.64 2.64
C PRO A 274 -6.70 -7.25 2.51
N ALA A 275 -7.23 -6.24 3.19
CA ALA A 275 -6.67 -4.90 3.25
C ALA A 275 -6.95 -4.23 4.61
N ARG A 276 -6.09 -3.26 4.97
CA ARG A 276 -6.24 -2.43 6.18
C ARG A 276 -6.19 -0.95 5.84
N GLU A 277 -6.96 -0.16 6.57
CA GLU A 277 -6.89 1.29 6.46
C GLU A 277 -5.55 1.75 7.02
N MET A 278 -4.93 2.68 6.30
CA MET A 278 -3.58 3.15 6.52
C MET A 278 -3.57 4.67 6.47
N ALA A 279 -4.26 5.26 7.46
CA ALA A 279 -4.45 6.71 7.52
C ALA A 279 -3.13 7.48 7.67
N ASN A 280 -2.12 6.88 8.31
CA ASN A 280 -0.81 7.49 8.59
C ASN A 280 0.34 6.50 8.30
N TYR A 281 1.57 7.04 8.27
CA TYR A 281 2.83 6.29 8.15
C TYR A 281 2.97 5.47 6.86
N GLY A 282 2.30 5.93 5.80
CA GLY A 282 2.57 5.47 4.44
C GLY A 282 3.83 6.08 3.90
N CYS A 283 4.87 5.26 3.77
CA CYS A 283 5.99 5.57 2.90
C CYS A 283 5.89 4.79 1.60
N CYS A 284 6.44 5.43 0.58
CA CYS A 284 7.04 4.80 -0.59
C CYS A 284 5.99 4.39 -1.64
N ALA A 285 6.26 4.64 -2.92
CA ALA A 285 5.24 4.59 -3.99
C ALA A 285 5.43 3.42 -4.96
N GLN A 286 6.16 2.36 -4.55
CA GLN A 286 6.51 1.19 -5.37
C GLN A 286 5.31 0.56 -6.09
N GLY A 287 4.11 0.61 -5.50
CA GLY A 287 2.90 0.09 -6.11
C GLY A 287 1.65 0.69 -5.49
N LEU A 288 0.95 1.52 -6.25
CA LEU A 288 -0.29 2.20 -5.85
C LEU A 288 -1.39 1.94 -6.86
N VAL A 289 -2.55 1.49 -6.39
CA VAL A 289 -3.75 1.32 -7.21
C VAL A 289 -4.74 2.45 -6.90
N PHE A 290 -5.19 3.15 -7.92
CA PHE A 290 -6.13 4.25 -7.85
C PHE A 290 -7.43 3.88 -8.55
N PRO A 291 -8.61 4.25 -8.01
CA PRO A 291 -9.86 4.12 -8.73
C PRO A 291 -9.99 5.21 -9.79
N ARG A 292 -10.58 4.89 -10.94
CA ARG A 292 -10.71 5.81 -12.10
C ARG A 292 -11.30 7.16 -11.74
N ARG A 293 -12.27 7.18 -10.82
CA ARG A 293 -12.98 8.38 -10.35
C ARG A 293 -12.08 9.45 -9.74
N HIS A 294 -10.86 9.12 -9.34
CA HIS A 294 -9.90 10.09 -8.78
C HIS A 294 -8.73 10.42 -9.71
N LEU A 295 -8.62 9.77 -10.89
CA LEU A 295 -7.47 9.96 -11.78
C LEU A 295 -7.38 11.38 -12.35
N GLU A 296 -8.50 12.08 -12.54
CA GLU A 296 -8.49 13.50 -12.95
C GLU A 296 -7.80 14.38 -11.91
N GLY A 297 -8.16 14.23 -10.64
CA GLY A 297 -7.56 14.98 -9.54
C GLY A 297 -6.07 14.62 -9.37
N VAL A 298 -5.73 13.34 -9.46
CA VAL A 298 -4.34 12.87 -9.41
C VAL A 298 -3.53 13.41 -10.59
N LEU A 299 -4.08 13.41 -11.81
CA LEU A 299 -3.41 13.96 -12.98
C LEU A 299 -3.16 15.46 -12.84
N ALA A 300 -4.17 16.21 -12.40
CA ALA A 300 -4.05 17.65 -12.15
C ALA A 300 -2.96 17.93 -11.10
N LEU A 301 -2.96 17.18 -10.01
CA LEU A 301 -1.95 17.27 -8.94
C LEU A 301 -0.54 16.95 -9.47
N LEU A 302 -0.40 15.89 -10.27
CA LEU A 302 0.85 15.51 -10.92
C LEU A 302 1.29 16.49 -12.01
N ARG A 303 0.44 17.36 -12.54
CA ARG A 303 0.88 18.39 -13.53
C ARG A 303 1.11 19.75 -12.89
N ARG A 304 0.25 20.13 -11.94
CA ARG A 304 0.21 21.42 -11.24
C ARG A 304 0.26 21.20 -9.72
N PRO A 305 1.42 20.86 -9.17
CA PRO A 305 1.57 20.66 -7.74
C PRO A 305 1.35 21.99 -7.00
N PRO A 306 0.62 22.03 -5.88
CA PRO A 306 0.48 23.25 -5.09
C PRO A 306 1.80 23.66 -4.42
N TYR A 307 2.71 22.71 -4.20
CA TYR A 307 4.03 22.90 -3.58
C TYR A 307 5.06 21.96 -4.19
N ALA A 308 6.35 22.28 -4.09
CA ALA A 308 7.44 21.45 -4.61
C ALA A 308 7.78 20.24 -3.71
N PHE A 309 6.79 19.40 -3.39
CA PHE A 309 6.99 18.16 -2.63
C PHE A 309 7.17 16.94 -3.55
N ALA A 310 7.65 15.83 -2.97
CA ALA A 310 7.65 14.54 -3.65
C ALA A 310 6.21 14.07 -3.94
N GLY A 311 6.01 13.32 -5.02
CA GLY A 311 4.68 12.97 -5.52
C GLY A 311 3.82 12.16 -4.54
N ASP A 312 4.43 11.35 -3.67
CA ASP A 312 3.72 10.58 -2.64
C ASP A 312 3.14 11.49 -1.55
N GLN A 313 3.91 12.45 -1.04
CA GLN A 313 3.45 13.45 -0.07
C GLN A 313 2.27 14.27 -0.60
N MET A 314 2.29 14.62 -1.89
CA MET A 314 1.21 15.36 -2.51
C MET A 314 -0.11 14.58 -2.50
N VAL A 315 -0.06 13.27 -2.78
CA VAL A 315 -1.26 12.41 -2.74
C VAL A 315 -1.76 12.23 -1.30
N GLU A 316 -0.87 12.20 -0.31
CA GLU A 316 -1.26 12.15 1.11
C GLU A 316 -2.04 13.41 1.54
N ASP A 317 -1.56 14.59 1.15
CA ASP A 317 -2.26 15.87 1.41
C ASP A 317 -3.59 15.94 0.68
N TYR A 318 -3.62 15.56 -0.61
CA TYR A 318 -4.86 15.49 -1.39
C TYR A 318 -5.90 14.58 -0.72
N ALA A 319 -5.48 13.43 -0.20
CA ALA A 319 -6.36 12.51 0.51
C ALA A 319 -6.93 13.14 1.79
N ARG A 320 -6.08 13.83 2.57
CA ARG A 320 -6.50 14.51 3.80
C ARG A 320 -7.54 15.59 3.49
N ASP A 321 -7.23 16.45 2.52
CA ASP A 321 -8.04 17.63 2.21
C ASP A 321 -9.41 17.26 1.61
N HIS A 322 -9.51 16.09 0.97
CA HIS A 322 -10.76 15.54 0.43
C HIS A 322 -11.42 14.48 1.35
N GLY A 323 -10.87 14.22 2.53
CA GLY A 323 -11.41 13.23 3.47
C GLY A 323 -11.36 11.78 2.98
N LEU A 324 -10.49 11.47 2.03
CA LEU A 324 -10.39 10.16 1.38
C LEU A 324 -9.59 9.18 2.24
N ALA A 325 -10.10 7.95 2.34
CA ALA A 325 -9.40 6.85 2.98
C ALA A 325 -8.21 6.38 2.14
N LYS A 326 -7.21 5.83 2.83
CA LYS A 326 -5.98 5.27 2.25
C LYS A 326 -5.86 3.84 2.74
N TRP A 327 -5.57 2.91 1.84
CA TRP A 327 -5.56 1.48 2.15
C TRP A 327 -4.23 0.83 1.79
N ALA A 328 -3.94 -0.31 2.43
CA ALA A 328 -2.85 -1.20 2.05
C ALA A 328 -3.32 -2.65 2.05
N LEU A 329 -2.87 -3.44 1.07
CA LEU A 329 -3.12 -4.89 1.05
C LEU A 329 -2.43 -5.57 2.22
N GLU A 330 -3.12 -6.51 2.86
CA GLU A 330 -2.58 -7.29 3.97
C GLU A 330 -2.69 -8.80 3.64
N PRO A 331 -1.56 -9.50 3.43
CA PRO A 331 -0.19 -8.99 3.42
C PRO A 331 0.17 -8.25 2.11
N SER A 332 1.30 -7.53 2.12
CA SER A 332 1.89 -6.93 0.90
C SER A 332 2.10 -7.97 -0.20
N VAL A 333 1.89 -7.55 -1.45
CA VAL A 333 1.99 -8.40 -2.65
C VAL A 333 3.13 -8.01 -3.56
N LEU A 334 3.83 -6.93 -3.26
CA LEU A 334 5.09 -6.54 -3.89
C LEU A 334 6.21 -6.51 -2.85
N GLN A 335 7.45 -6.55 -3.34
CA GLN A 335 8.68 -6.29 -2.61
C GLN A 335 9.63 -5.48 -3.49
N HIS A 336 10.28 -4.46 -2.93
CA HIS A 336 11.30 -3.67 -3.61
C HIS A 336 12.56 -4.53 -3.84
N VAL A 337 13.11 -4.46 -5.06
CA VAL A 337 14.34 -5.13 -5.47
C VAL A 337 15.48 -4.14 -5.33
N GLY A 338 16.39 -4.40 -4.40
CA GLY A 338 17.62 -3.64 -4.29
C GLY A 338 17.99 -3.34 -2.85
N LEU A 339 19.23 -3.66 -2.51
CA LEU A 339 19.86 -3.14 -1.29
C LEU A 339 20.39 -1.72 -1.51
N ARG A 340 20.39 -1.19 -2.74
CA ARG A 340 20.86 0.16 -3.09
C ARG A 340 19.68 0.96 -3.64
N GLU A 341 19.47 2.16 -3.11
CA GLU A 341 18.47 3.06 -3.69
C GLU A 341 18.86 3.43 -5.12
N SER A 342 17.87 3.57 -6.01
CA SER A 342 18.06 4.23 -7.31
C SER A 342 18.22 5.76 -7.18
N SER A 343 18.17 6.28 -5.95
CA SER A 343 18.58 7.63 -5.56
C SER A 343 20.08 7.72 -5.40
N ALA A 344 20.70 8.80 -5.88
CA ALA A 344 22.13 9.04 -5.69
C ALA A 344 22.54 8.92 -4.21
N GLY A 345 23.28 7.86 -3.87
CA GLY A 345 23.87 7.63 -2.56
C GLY A 345 24.22 6.15 -2.33
N ASP A 346 25.28 5.91 -1.56
CA ASP A 346 25.71 4.56 -1.14
C ASP A 346 24.86 4.03 0.04
N ARG A 347 23.72 4.67 0.32
CA ARG A 347 22.80 4.29 1.39
C ARG A 347 21.98 3.09 0.95
N ARG A 348 21.88 2.12 1.85
CA ARG A 348 21.07 0.95 1.61
C ARG A 348 19.59 1.32 1.64
N ALA A 349 18.84 0.91 0.63
CA ALA A 349 17.38 1.03 0.64
C ALA A 349 16.85 0.04 1.69
N GLU A 350 16.62 0.49 2.92
CA GLU A 350 16.04 -0.34 3.98
C GLU A 350 14.51 -0.45 3.84
N VAL A 351 14.01 -0.61 2.61
CA VAL A 351 12.58 -0.69 2.35
C VAL A 351 12.17 -2.15 2.20
N TRP A 352 11.83 -2.78 3.34
CA TRP A 352 11.58 -4.22 3.40
C TRP A 352 10.17 -4.55 3.91
N ASN A 353 9.49 -5.49 3.24
CA ASN A 353 8.26 -6.09 3.72
C ASN A 353 8.50 -7.54 4.19
N PHE A 354 8.64 -7.74 5.50
CA PHE A 354 8.94 -9.05 6.06
C PHE A 354 7.83 -10.08 5.84
N SER A 355 6.57 -9.63 5.70
CA SER A 355 5.45 -10.54 5.43
C SER A 355 5.46 -11.07 4.01
N PHE A 356 5.92 -10.30 3.03
CA PHE A 356 6.15 -10.78 1.68
C PHE A 356 7.13 -11.97 1.68
N GLU A 357 8.28 -11.81 2.31
CA GLU A 357 9.32 -12.86 2.39
C GLU A 357 8.83 -14.15 3.06
N ARG A 358 8.05 -14.01 4.14
CA ARG A 358 7.47 -15.17 4.84
C ARG A 358 6.51 -15.97 3.97
N GLN A 359 5.81 -15.34 3.03
CA GLN A 359 4.88 -16.04 2.13
C GLN A 359 5.63 -16.96 1.16
N GLN A 360 6.79 -16.55 0.66
CA GLN A 360 7.60 -17.39 -0.23
C GLN A 360 8.11 -18.65 0.48
N ARG A 361 8.55 -18.54 1.74
CA ARG A 361 9.03 -19.69 2.52
C ARG A 361 7.94 -20.74 2.75
N LYS A 362 6.72 -20.33 3.10
CA LYS A 362 5.59 -21.26 3.29
C LYS A 362 5.27 -22.05 2.01
N ARG A 363 5.35 -21.39 0.85
CA ARG A 363 5.12 -22.05 -0.45
C ARG A 363 6.22 -23.05 -0.80
N ARG A 364 7.50 -22.72 -0.59
CA ARG A 364 8.60 -23.66 -0.81
C ARG A 364 8.50 -24.90 0.10
N ALA A 365 8.11 -24.73 1.36
CA ALA A 365 7.87 -25.85 2.27
C ALA A 365 6.69 -26.75 1.80
N SER A 366 5.63 -26.16 1.25
CA SER A 366 4.50 -26.92 0.68
C SER A 366 4.80 -27.63 -0.65
N HIS A 367 5.84 -27.21 -1.38
CA HIS A 367 6.26 -27.84 -2.64
C HIS A 367 7.42 -28.82 -2.48
N GLY A 368 8.19 -28.74 -1.39
CA GLY A 368 9.24 -29.71 -1.04
C GLY A 368 8.75 -30.94 -0.26
N SER A 369 7.45 -31.18 -0.25
CA SER A 369 6.79 -32.33 0.40
C SER A 369 6.04 -33.23 -0.60
N ARG A 370 6.45 -33.22 -1.87
CA ARG A 370 6.01 -34.19 -2.89
C ARG A 370 7.17 -35.06 -3.34
#